data_AF-K1T5A1-F1
#
_entry.id   AF-K1T5A1-F1
#
_cell.length_a   1.000
_cell.length_b   1.000
_cell.length_c   1.000
_cell.angle_alpha   90.00
_cell.angle_beta   90.00
_cell.angle_gamma   90.00
#
_symmetry.space_group_name_H-M   'P 1'
#
loop_
_entity.id
_entity.type
_entity.pdbx_description
1 polymer ?
#
loop_
_entity_poly.entity_id
_entity_poly.type
_entity_poly.pdbx_seq_one_letter_code
_entity_poly.pdbx_strand_id
1 'polypeptide(L)'
;KKGKNKKPLIIAIAVILVAAIAVAAVFAVKNKNKEPETTTPQTTQEQTVQTPVVSKVNPLTGDSDFNEKAVGKRPIACVVENSVSARPQWGINDSKNPPDIIVEGEVEGGETRMLWMYADYTAVPSQIGPMRSARPPYIKFSELFDAIFLHWGQSQTKRGTNYIGANTIFRQDKVDHINQMTYGGKVALFGRDSSRGVSTEHTGVLYGAKIADAIKGEKFRTDANESKYTKFNFAKEETTVSDT
;
A
#
# COMPACT_ATOMS: atom_id res chain seq x y z
N LYS A 1 34.88 65.89 31.12
CA LYS A 1 34.81 65.98 29.64
C LYS A 1 35.92 65.10 29.03
N LYS A 2 35.58 63.95 28.44
CA LYS A 2 36.47 63.19 27.53
C LYS A 2 35.67 62.93 26.25
N GLY A 3 35.90 63.75 25.22
CA GLY A 3 35.26 63.59 23.92
C GLY A 3 35.81 62.34 23.23
N LYS A 4 34.96 61.37 22.91
CA LYS A 4 35.34 60.20 22.11
C LYS A 4 35.67 60.66 20.69
N ASN A 5 36.91 60.41 20.25
CA ASN A 5 37.37 60.69 18.89
C ASN A 5 36.57 59.86 17.88
N LYS A 6 35.72 60.52 17.08
CA LYS A 6 34.85 59.90 16.06
C LYS A 6 35.58 59.58 14.73
N LYS A 7 36.87 59.89 14.63
CA LYS A 7 37.70 59.70 13.42
C LYS A 7 37.74 58.25 12.88
N PRO A 8 37.88 57.18 13.70
CA PRO A 8 37.90 55.81 13.17
C PRO A 8 36.54 55.34 12.65
N LEU A 9 35.44 55.86 13.21
CA LEU A 9 34.07 55.53 12.77
C LEU A 9 33.75 56.14 11.40
N ILE A 10 34.24 57.36 11.15
CA ILE A 10 34.05 58.04 9.85
C ILE A 10 34.84 57.35 8.73
N ILE A 11 36.06 56.86 9.04
CA ILE A 11 36.88 56.12 8.08
C ILE A 11 36.22 54.78 7.71
N ALA A 12 35.66 54.05 8.68
CA ALA A 12 34.97 52.79 8.42
C ALA A 12 33.74 52.97 7.50
N ILE A 13 32.96 54.03 7.71
CA ILE A 13 31.78 54.34 6.88
C ILE A 13 32.20 54.73 5.45
N ALA A 14 33.29 55.49 5.30
CA ALA A 14 33.80 55.87 3.98
C ALA A 14 34.29 54.64 3.17
N VAL A 15 34.96 53.68 3.81
CA VAL A 15 35.41 52.46 3.14
C VAL A 15 34.24 51.59 2.67
N ILE A 16 33.17 51.48 3.46
CA ILE A 16 31.96 50.73 3.09
C ILE A 16 31.23 51.40 1.90
N LEU A 17 31.16 52.73 1.87
CA LEU A 17 30.57 53.48 0.76
C LEU A 17 31.35 53.32 -0.54
N VAL A 18 32.69 53.35 -0.50
CA VAL A 18 33.53 53.14 -1.68
C VAL A 18 33.38 51.70 -2.21
N ALA A 19 33.31 50.70 -1.33
CA ALA A 19 33.07 49.31 -1.71
C ALA A 19 31.68 49.11 -2.37
N ALA A 20 30.64 49.77 -1.84
CA ALA A 20 29.30 49.71 -2.42
C ALA A 20 29.22 50.35 -3.81
N ILE A 21 29.92 51.48 -4.02
CA ILE A 21 30.01 52.15 -5.33
C ILE A 21 30.77 51.28 -6.34
N ALA A 22 31.84 50.59 -5.92
CA ALA A 22 32.58 49.67 -6.78
C ALA A 22 31.72 48.46 -7.22
N VAL A 23 30.91 47.89 -6.33
CA VAL A 23 29.99 46.79 -6.65
C VAL A 23 28.87 47.24 -7.59
N ALA A 24 28.32 48.44 -7.39
CA ALA A 24 27.31 49.02 -8.27
C ALA A 24 27.86 49.31 -9.68
N ALA A 25 29.11 49.78 -9.78
CA ALA A 25 29.77 50.01 -11.06
C ALA A 25 30.00 48.70 -11.85
N VAL A 26 30.36 47.61 -11.17
CA VAL A 26 30.52 46.28 -11.80
C VAL A 26 29.19 45.72 -12.30
N PHE A 27 28.09 45.91 -11.55
CA PHE A 27 26.75 45.51 -12.00
C PHE A 27 26.24 46.36 -13.18
N ALA A 28 26.56 47.66 -13.19
CA ALA A 28 26.17 48.56 -14.29
C ALA A 28 26.94 48.26 -15.60
N VAL A 29 28.20 47.83 -15.53
CA VAL A 29 28.99 47.46 -16.71
C VAL A 29 28.57 46.08 -17.25
N LYS A 30 28.16 45.15 -16.39
CA LYS A 30 27.67 43.82 -16.81
C LYS A 30 26.31 43.83 -17.52
N ASN A 31 25.56 44.93 -17.44
CA ASN A 31 24.19 45.01 -17.97
C ASN A 31 24.06 45.82 -19.28
N LYS A 32 25.18 46.12 -19.96
CA LYS A 32 25.20 47.01 -21.13
C LYS A 32 25.48 46.36 -22.50
N ASN A 33 25.41 45.03 -22.61
CA ASN A 33 25.37 44.33 -23.89
C ASN A 33 24.03 43.59 -24.05
N LYS A 34 23.04 44.29 -24.60
CA LYS A 34 21.90 43.69 -25.29
C LYS A 34 21.75 44.41 -26.62
N GLU A 35 22.24 43.78 -27.68
CA GLU A 35 21.81 44.09 -29.05
C GLU A 35 20.41 43.51 -29.29
N PRO A 36 19.59 44.15 -30.15
CA PRO A 36 18.25 43.70 -30.47
C PRO A 36 18.28 42.56 -31.50
N GLU A 37 17.85 41.36 -31.09
CA GLU A 37 17.53 40.28 -32.03
C GLU A 37 16.13 40.46 -32.62
N THR A 38 16.10 40.34 -33.95
CA THR A 38 14.93 40.37 -34.84
C THR A 38 13.84 39.38 -34.41
N THR A 39 12.64 39.90 -34.17
CA THR A 39 11.41 39.12 -33.92
C THR A 39 11.02 38.33 -35.17
N THR A 40 11.34 37.04 -35.15
CA THR A 40 10.68 36.02 -35.97
C THR A 40 9.63 35.33 -35.07
N PRO A 41 8.38 35.12 -35.48
CA PRO A 41 7.37 34.52 -34.61
C PRO A 41 7.75 33.08 -34.24
N GLN A 42 8.26 32.88 -33.02
CA GLN A 42 8.36 31.56 -32.40
C GLN A 42 6.98 31.13 -31.93
N THR A 43 6.43 30.10 -32.58
CA THR A 43 5.35 29.29 -32.03
C THR A 43 5.77 28.78 -30.66
N THR A 44 5.13 29.27 -29.60
CA THR A 44 5.18 28.68 -28.27
C THR A 44 4.60 27.27 -28.38
N GLN A 45 5.46 26.27 -28.54
CA GLN A 45 5.10 24.90 -28.21
C GLN A 45 4.98 24.84 -26.69
N GLU A 46 3.74 24.79 -26.23
CA GLU A 46 3.37 24.43 -24.88
C GLU A 46 3.96 23.05 -24.60
N GLN A 47 5.08 23.03 -23.88
CA GLN A 47 5.70 21.81 -23.41
C GLN A 47 4.81 21.29 -22.28
N THR A 48 3.75 20.55 -22.63
CA THR A 48 2.99 19.73 -21.69
C THR A 48 3.99 18.81 -21.01
N VAL A 49 4.33 19.14 -19.76
CA VAL A 49 4.90 18.19 -18.82
C VAL A 49 3.85 17.11 -18.69
N GLN A 50 3.99 16.02 -19.44
CA GLN A 50 3.20 14.82 -19.23
C GLN A 50 3.52 14.36 -17.80
N THR A 51 2.62 14.66 -16.87
CA THR A 51 2.58 13.95 -15.59
C THR A 51 2.63 12.47 -15.93
N PRO A 52 3.53 11.67 -15.33
CA PRO A 52 3.57 10.24 -15.62
C PRO A 52 2.16 9.70 -15.40
N VAL A 53 1.55 9.19 -16.47
CA VAL A 53 0.26 8.52 -16.38
C VAL A 53 0.50 7.29 -15.52
N VAL A 54 0.17 7.39 -14.24
CA VAL A 54 0.16 6.24 -13.34
C VAL A 54 -0.89 5.32 -13.92
N SER A 55 -0.46 4.16 -14.45
CA SER A 55 -1.41 3.20 -15.00
C SER A 55 -2.31 2.73 -13.87
N LYS A 56 -3.61 3.02 -13.96
CA LYS A 56 -4.64 2.61 -13.00
C LYS A 56 -5.00 1.14 -13.17
N VAL A 57 -4.00 0.27 -13.15
CA VAL A 57 -4.21 -1.15 -13.39
C VAL A 57 -4.18 -1.87 -12.05
N ASN A 58 -5.24 -2.63 -11.75
CA ASN A 58 -5.27 -3.53 -10.62
C ASN A 58 -4.21 -4.63 -10.87
N PRO A 59 -3.20 -4.76 -10.00
CA PRO A 59 -2.12 -5.71 -10.22
C PRO A 59 -2.55 -7.19 -10.10
N LEU A 60 -3.72 -7.46 -9.51
CA LEU A 60 -4.25 -8.80 -9.28
C LEU A 60 -5.28 -9.24 -10.32
N THR A 61 -5.98 -8.31 -10.98
CA THR A 61 -7.04 -8.62 -11.97
C THR A 61 -6.75 -8.09 -13.38
N GLY A 62 -5.90 -7.06 -13.51
CA GLY A 62 -5.64 -6.39 -14.78
C GLY A 62 -6.63 -5.26 -15.11
N ASP A 63 -7.63 -5.01 -14.26
CA ASP A 63 -8.67 -4.01 -14.51
C ASP A 63 -8.11 -2.58 -14.54
N SER A 64 -8.57 -1.80 -15.52
CA SER A 64 -8.09 -0.43 -15.77
C SER A 64 -8.79 0.66 -14.96
N ASP A 65 -9.88 0.33 -14.27
CA ASP A 65 -10.60 1.24 -13.36
C ASP A 65 -10.17 1.04 -11.90
N PHE A 66 -8.86 0.99 -11.65
CA PHE A 66 -8.31 0.79 -10.32
C PHE A 66 -8.15 2.11 -9.56
N ASN A 67 -8.31 2.06 -8.23
CA ASN A 67 -8.10 3.21 -7.36
C ASN A 67 -6.64 3.68 -7.42
N GLU A 68 -6.41 4.88 -7.96
CA GLU A 68 -5.08 5.51 -8.07
C GLU A 68 -4.30 5.52 -6.74
N LYS A 69 -4.99 5.70 -5.60
CA LYS A 69 -4.34 5.75 -4.29
C LYS A 69 -3.84 4.39 -3.81
N ALA A 70 -4.36 3.31 -4.38
CA ALA A 70 -3.96 1.94 -4.11
C ALA A 70 -2.84 1.46 -5.06
N VAL A 71 -2.54 2.20 -6.14
CA VAL A 71 -1.41 1.86 -7.02
C VAL A 71 -0.10 1.90 -6.22
N GLY A 72 0.70 0.84 -6.36
CA GLY A 72 1.95 0.67 -5.62
C GLY A 72 1.77 0.38 -4.13
N LYS A 73 0.55 0.13 -3.65
CA LYS A 73 0.30 -0.29 -2.26
C LYS A 73 0.28 -1.81 -2.14
N ARG A 74 0.56 -2.29 -0.93
CA ARG A 74 0.52 -3.71 -0.59
C ARG A 74 -0.93 -4.21 -0.60
N PRO A 75 -1.20 -5.36 -1.24
CA PRO A 75 -2.47 -6.04 -1.08
C PRO A 75 -2.62 -6.57 0.34
N ILE A 76 -3.84 -6.96 0.69
CA ILE A 76 -4.11 -7.78 1.87
C ILE A 76 -4.49 -9.21 1.44
N ALA A 77 -4.20 -10.17 2.30
CA ALA A 77 -4.58 -11.57 2.12
C ALA A 77 -5.31 -12.05 3.38
N CYS A 78 -6.57 -12.45 3.23
CA CYS A 78 -7.47 -12.81 4.32
C CYS A 78 -7.80 -14.30 4.29
N VAL A 79 -7.61 -15.01 5.40
CA VAL A 79 -7.98 -16.43 5.47
C VAL A 79 -9.44 -16.59 5.83
N VAL A 80 -10.19 -17.21 4.93
CA VAL A 80 -11.65 -17.41 5.03
C VAL A 80 -11.99 -18.90 5.07
N GLU A 81 -13.00 -19.25 5.86
CA GLU A 81 -13.51 -20.61 5.99
C GLU A 81 -14.25 -21.06 4.72
N ASN A 82 -14.14 -22.36 4.38
CA ASN A 82 -14.96 -22.97 3.35
C ASN A 82 -15.70 -24.25 3.77
N SER A 83 -15.79 -24.54 5.07
CA SER A 83 -16.61 -25.65 5.57
C SER A 83 -18.08 -25.45 5.22
N VAL A 84 -18.85 -26.53 5.10
CA VAL A 84 -20.28 -26.47 4.72
C VAL A 84 -21.07 -25.55 5.65
N SER A 85 -20.85 -25.65 6.97
CA SER A 85 -21.51 -24.82 7.99
C SER A 85 -21.18 -23.33 7.88
N ALA A 86 -20.06 -22.97 7.27
CA ALA A 86 -19.65 -21.59 7.08
C ALA A 86 -20.30 -20.91 5.86
N ARG A 87 -20.98 -21.66 4.97
CA ARG A 87 -21.50 -21.14 3.70
C ARG A 87 -22.95 -20.61 3.80
N PRO A 88 -23.28 -19.48 3.16
CA PRO A 88 -22.41 -18.64 2.32
C PRO A 88 -21.46 -17.76 3.16
N GLN A 89 -20.26 -17.49 2.64
CA GLN A 89 -19.32 -16.57 3.26
C GLN A 89 -19.83 -15.13 3.19
N TRP A 90 -19.54 -14.34 4.22
CA TRP A 90 -19.76 -12.90 4.18
C TRP A 90 -18.73 -12.25 3.24
N GLY A 91 -19.22 -11.37 2.36
CA GLY A 91 -18.39 -10.55 1.47
C GLY A 91 -17.93 -11.23 0.17
N ILE A 92 -18.19 -12.53 -0.04
CA ILE A 92 -17.70 -13.24 -1.25
C ILE A 92 -18.25 -12.65 -2.56
N ASN A 93 -19.51 -12.20 -2.53
CA ASN A 93 -20.23 -11.66 -3.68
C ASN A 93 -20.64 -10.20 -3.43
N ASP A 94 -19.77 -9.43 -2.78
CA ASP A 94 -19.99 -7.99 -2.61
C ASP A 94 -20.07 -7.33 -4.00
N SER A 95 -21.10 -6.51 -4.23
CA SER A 95 -21.34 -5.89 -5.54
C SER A 95 -20.32 -4.85 -5.96
N LYS A 96 -19.50 -4.34 -5.01
CA LYS A 96 -18.57 -3.24 -5.25
C LYS A 96 -17.13 -3.68 -5.12
N ASN A 97 -16.84 -4.43 -4.06
CA ASN A 97 -15.48 -4.80 -3.69
C ASN A 97 -15.38 -6.32 -3.44
N PRO A 98 -15.70 -7.20 -4.42
CA PRO A 98 -15.47 -8.63 -4.26
C PRO A 98 -13.96 -8.92 -4.14
N PRO A 99 -13.56 -10.09 -3.62
CA PRO A 99 -12.15 -10.50 -3.64
C PRO A 99 -11.59 -10.53 -5.07
N ASP A 100 -10.41 -9.93 -5.27
CA ASP A 100 -9.72 -9.92 -6.57
C ASP A 100 -9.23 -11.31 -6.96
N ILE A 101 -8.73 -12.07 -5.97
CA ILE A 101 -8.29 -13.45 -6.13
C ILE A 101 -8.82 -14.27 -4.95
N ILE A 102 -9.35 -15.46 -5.26
CA ILE A 102 -9.67 -16.49 -4.29
C ILE A 102 -8.83 -17.72 -4.59
N VAL A 103 -8.01 -18.14 -3.63
CA VAL A 103 -7.27 -19.41 -3.68
C VAL A 103 -7.88 -20.38 -2.70
N GLU A 104 -8.42 -21.50 -3.18
CA GLU A 104 -8.92 -22.59 -2.34
C GLU A 104 -7.87 -23.69 -2.20
N GLY A 105 -7.71 -24.21 -0.99
CA GLY A 105 -6.82 -25.35 -0.72
C GLY A 105 -7.28 -26.20 0.45
N GLU A 106 -6.97 -27.50 0.36
CA GLU A 106 -7.20 -28.45 1.46
C GLU A 106 -6.31 -28.10 2.66
N VAL A 107 -6.83 -28.28 3.88
CA VAL A 107 -6.10 -27.96 5.11
C VAL A 107 -6.02 -29.12 6.11
N GLU A 108 -7.15 -29.64 6.59
CA GLU A 108 -7.23 -30.64 7.65
C GLU A 108 -8.48 -31.50 7.39
N GLY A 109 -8.32 -32.83 7.38
CA GLY A 109 -9.44 -33.77 7.39
C GLY A 109 -10.35 -33.70 6.16
N GLY A 110 -9.84 -33.32 4.99
CA GLY A 110 -10.63 -33.18 3.76
C GLY A 110 -11.42 -31.87 3.64
N GLU A 111 -11.33 -30.97 4.62
CA GLU A 111 -11.94 -29.64 4.55
C GLU A 111 -11.00 -28.66 3.84
N THR A 112 -11.59 -27.71 3.11
CA THR A 112 -10.86 -26.62 2.45
C THR A 112 -11.00 -25.30 3.21
N ARG A 113 -10.04 -24.41 2.95
CA ARG A 113 -10.13 -22.98 3.30
C ARG A 113 -9.83 -22.18 2.05
N MET A 114 -10.05 -20.88 2.15
CA MET A 114 -9.74 -19.94 1.10
C MET A 114 -8.78 -18.86 1.60
N LEU A 115 -7.96 -18.36 0.69
CA LEU A 115 -7.23 -17.11 0.83
C LEU A 115 -7.86 -16.10 -0.13
N TRP A 116 -8.44 -15.05 0.41
CA TRP A 116 -9.02 -13.96 -0.37
C TRP A 116 -8.02 -12.82 -0.41
N MET A 117 -7.67 -12.37 -1.61
CA MET A 117 -6.76 -11.24 -1.80
C MET A 117 -7.52 -10.02 -2.29
N TYR A 118 -7.14 -8.86 -1.77
CA TYR A 118 -7.62 -7.56 -2.21
C TYR A 118 -6.40 -6.68 -2.52
N ALA A 119 -6.33 -6.17 -3.74
CA ALA A 119 -5.29 -5.26 -4.19
C ALA A 119 -5.37 -3.91 -3.47
N ASP A 120 -6.60 -3.43 -3.22
CA ASP A 120 -6.87 -2.22 -2.46
C ASP A 120 -7.41 -2.57 -1.07
N TYR A 121 -6.56 -2.49 -0.04
CA TYR A 121 -6.94 -2.75 1.34
C TYR A 121 -7.90 -1.70 1.94
N THR A 122 -8.19 -0.62 1.21
CA THR A 122 -9.18 0.42 1.58
C THR A 122 -10.54 0.21 0.93
N ALA A 123 -10.62 -0.68 -0.07
CA ALA A 123 -11.84 -1.06 -0.77
C ALA A 123 -12.14 -2.55 -0.52
N VAL A 124 -12.64 -2.85 0.68
CA VAL A 124 -12.96 -4.20 1.14
C VAL A 124 -14.42 -4.21 1.62
N PRO A 125 -15.18 -5.33 1.47
CA PRO A 125 -16.56 -5.39 1.95
C PRO A 125 -16.67 -4.99 3.42
N SER A 126 -17.81 -4.44 3.81
CA SER A 126 -18.05 -3.99 5.19
C SER A 126 -17.79 -5.12 6.21
N GLN A 127 -18.06 -6.36 5.82
CA GLN A 127 -17.84 -7.57 6.60
C GLN A 127 -17.35 -8.71 5.70
N ILE A 128 -16.27 -9.38 6.10
CA ILE A 128 -15.77 -10.60 5.47
C ILE A 128 -15.64 -11.73 6.49
N GLY A 129 -15.85 -12.98 6.04
CA GLY A 129 -15.64 -14.17 6.87
C GLY A 129 -16.51 -15.37 6.46
N PRO A 130 -16.53 -16.45 7.25
CA PRO A 130 -15.89 -16.55 8.56
C PRO A 130 -14.36 -16.57 8.48
N MET A 131 -13.68 -15.81 9.35
CA MET A 131 -12.22 -15.77 9.43
C MET A 131 -11.67 -17.06 10.04
N ARG A 132 -10.55 -17.54 9.50
CA ARG A 132 -9.95 -18.82 9.92
C ARG A 132 -8.43 -18.79 10.08
N SER A 133 -7.91 -19.92 10.55
CA SER A 133 -6.52 -20.05 10.93
C SER A 133 -5.58 -20.11 9.74
N ALA A 134 -4.48 -19.36 9.86
CA ALA A 134 -3.40 -19.37 8.87
C ALA A 134 -2.72 -20.73 8.74
N ARG A 135 -2.31 -21.05 7.51
CA ARG A 135 -1.53 -22.23 7.14
C ARG A 135 -0.35 -21.83 6.25
N PRO A 136 0.78 -22.57 6.32
CA PRO A 136 1.98 -22.25 5.58
C PRO A 136 1.76 -21.98 4.08
N PRO A 137 0.98 -22.78 3.32
CA PRO A 137 0.81 -22.54 1.89
C PRO A 137 0.18 -21.17 1.57
N TYR A 138 -0.79 -20.74 2.37
CA TYR A 138 -1.43 -19.43 2.19
C TYR A 138 -0.47 -18.28 2.49
N ILE A 139 0.36 -18.42 3.52
CA ILE A 139 1.38 -17.42 3.84
C ILE A 139 2.37 -17.32 2.67
N LYS A 140 2.88 -18.47 2.21
CA LYS A 140 3.80 -18.53 1.06
C LYS A 140 3.22 -17.93 -0.21
N PHE A 141 1.95 -18.20 -0.48
CA PHE A 141 1.27 -17.59 -1.63
C PHE A 141 1.17 -16.06 -1.49
N SER A 142 0.83 -15.56 -0.29
CA SER A 142 0.71 -14.13 -0.05
C SER A 142 2.04 -13.36 -0.19
N GLU A 143 3.17 -14.01 0.09
CA GLU A 143 4.51 -13.43 -0.04
C GLU A 143 4.86 -13.10 -1.51
N LEU A 144 4.29 -13.83 -2.47
CA LEU A 144 4.46 -13.57 -3.90
C LEU A 144 4.00 -12.16 -4.29
N PHE A 145 3.13 -11.55 -3.49
CA PHE A 145 2.55 -10.22 -3.72
C PHE A 145 2.90 -9.24 -2.61
N ASP A 146 3.83 -9.60 -1.72
CA ASP A 146 4.22 -8.77 -0.58
C ASP A 146 3.01 -8.34 0.28
N ALA A 147 2.02 -9.23 0.42
CA ALA A 147 0.74 -8.89 1.06
C ALA A 147 0.86 -8.71 2.58
N ILE A 148 -0.08 -7.99 3.17
CA ILE A 148 -0.33 -7.99 4.62
C ILE A 148 -1.34 -9.09 4.93
N PHE A 149 -1.02 -9.98 5.87
CA PHE A 149 -1.79 -11.20 6.09
C PHE A 149 -2.77 -11.09 7.28
N LEU A 150 -4.06 -11.31 7.07
CA LEU A 150 -5.11 -11.16 8.09
C LEU A 150 -5.78 -12.52 8.38
N HIS A 151 -5.86 -12.92 9.65
CA HIS A 151 -6.33 -14.26 10.00
C HIS A 151 -6.83 -14.40 11.44
N TRP A 152 -7.47 -15.54 11.74
CA TRP A 152 -7.95 -15.90 13.07
C TRP A 152 -7.35 -17.22 13.54
N GLY A 153 -6.27 -17.13 14.33
CA GLY A 153 -5.50 -18.28 14.78
C GLY A 153 -4.53 -18.80 13.72
N GLN A 154 -3.72 -19.80 14.05
CA GLN A 154 -2.69 -20.31 13.14
C GLN A 154 -2.23 -21.71 13.54
N SER A 155 -1.77 -22.49 12.56
CA SER A 155 -1.08 -23.76 12.83
C SER A 155 0.21 -23.56 13.61
N GLN A 156 0.51 -24.52 14.49
CA GLN A 156 1.73 -24.51 15.31
C GLN A 156 2.72 -25.55 14.80
N THR A 157 3.99 -25.16 14.73
CA THR A 157 5.10 -26.08 14.50
C THR A 157 5.12 -27.14 15.59
N LYS A 158 5.14 -28.42 15.19
CA LYS A 158 5.12 -29.53 16.13
C LYS A 158 6.56 -30.02 16.35
N ARG A 159 7.11 -29.70 17.52
CA ARG A 159 8.47 -30.14 17.92
C ARG A 159 8.58 -31.67 17.85
N GLY A 160 9.72 -32.17 17.35
CA GLY A 160 9.95 -33.60 17.13
C GLY A 160 9.32 -34.16 15.86
N THR A 161 8.78 -33.31 14.98
CA THR A 161 8.31 -33.69 13.64
C THR A 161 8.86 -32.71 12.60
N ASN A 162 8.71 -33.06 11.32
CA ASN A 162 9.09 -32.18 10.20
C ASN A 162 8.02 -31.12 9.88
N TYR A 163 6.92 -31.05 10.65
CA TYR A 163 5.85 -30.09 10.38
C TYR A 163 6.18 -28.69 10.89
N ILE A 164 6.42 -27.78 9.95
CA ILE A 164 6.57 -26.34 10.21
C ILE A 164 5.21 -25.65 10.05
N GLY A 165 4.69 -25.12 11.15
CA GLY A 165 3.42 -24.42 11.20
C GLY A 165 3.54 -22.94 10.85
N ALA A 166 2.40 -22.32 10.58
CA ALA A 166 2.26 -20.90 10.26
C ALA A 166 2.94 -19.99 11.29
N ASN A 167 2.89 -20.35 12.58
CA ASN A 167 3.57 -19.60 13.64
C ASN A 167 5.06 -19.37 13.38
N THR A 168 5.75 -20.35 12.80
CA THR A 168 7.18 -20.29 12.53
C THR A 168 7.47 -19.57 11.21
N ILE A 169 6.66 -19.82 10.18
CA ILE A 169 6.76 -19.14 8.88
C ILE A 169 6.64 -17.62 9.06
N PHE A 170 5.61 -17.12 9.76
CA PHE A 170 5.47 -15.67 10.02
C PHE A 170 6.72 -15.05 10.64
N ARG A 171 7.35 -15.73 11.61
CA ARG A 171 8.57 -15.23 12.28
C ARG A 171 9.82 -15.31 11.40
N GLN A 172 9.99 -16.42 10.69
CA GLN A 172 11.18 -16.66 9.86
C GLN A 172 11.21 -15.71 8.67
N ASP A 173 10.07 -15.59 7.99
CA ASP A 173 9.95 -14.80 6.78
C ASP A 173 9.63 -13.33 7.05
N LYS A 174 9.28 -13.01 8.31
CA LYS A 174 8.95 -11.65 8.77
C LYS A 174 7.77 -11.06 8.00
N VAL A 175 6.76 -11.89 7.77
CA VAL A 175 5.52 -11.47 7.09
C VAL A 175 4.69 -10.64 8.07
N ASP A 176 4.37 -9.41 7.68
CA ASP A 176 3.46 -8.57 8.45
C ASP A 176 2.06 -9.19 8.48
N HIS A 177 1.55 -9.48 9.67
CA HIS A 177 0.29 -10.16 9.83
C HIS A 177 -0.49 -9.70 11.05
N ILE A 178 -1.82 -9.74 10.97
CA ILE A 178 -2.71 -9.51 12.10
C ILE A 178 -3.47 -10.79 12.41
N ASN A 179 -3.17 -11.35 13.59
CA ASN A 179 -3.87 -12.50 14.14
C ASN A 179 -4.89 -12.05 15.17
N GLN A 180 -6.18 -12.33 14.95
CA GLN A 180 -7.24 -12.00 15.90
C GLN A 180 -6.92 -12.49 17.33
N MET A 181 -6.34 -13.68 17.48
CA MET A 181 -6.08 -14.29 18.80
C MET A 181 -5.08 -13.52 19.66
N THR A 182 -4.25 -12.66 19.04
CA THR A 182 -3.21 -11.88 19.73
C THR A 182 -3.30 -10.40 19.42
N TYR A 183 -4.35 -9.96 18.73
CA TYR A 183 -4.49 -8.58 18.30
C TYR A 183 -4.80 -7.68 19.51
N GLY A 184 -3.83 -6.85 19.89
CA GLY A 184 -3.95 -5.89 21.00
C GLY A 184 -4.29 -4.46 20.54
N GLY A 185 -4.57 -4.26 19.25
CA GLY A 185 -4.88 -2.94 18.70
C GLY A 185 -6.20 -2.37 19.24
N LYS A 186 -6.30 -1.04 19.22
CA LYS A 186 -7.50 -0.30 19.70
C LYS A 186 -8.64 -0.27 18.69
N VAL A 187 -8.38 -0.71 17.46
CA VAL A 187 -9.36 -0.73 16.38
C VAL A 187 -10.20 -2.00 16.52
N ALA A 188 -11.52 -1.90 16.50
CA ALA A 188 -12.40 -3.06 16.47
C ALA A 188 -12.36 -3.73 15.09
N LEU A 189 -11.23 -4.36 14.75
CA LEU A 189 -10.99 -4.97 13.44
C LEU A 189 -11.75 -6.28 13.23
N PHE A 190 -11.89 -7.07 14.31
CA PHE A 190 -12.56 -8.36 14.29
C PHE A 190 -13.82 -8.34 15.15
N GLY A 191 -14.78 -9.20 14.80
CA GLY A 191 -16.02 -9.37 15.55
C GLY A 191 -16.59 -10.77 15.40
N ARG A 192 -17.84 -10.93 15.82
CA ARG A 192 -18.62 -12.15 15.60
C ARG A 192 -20.01 -11.79 15.09
N ASP A 193 -20.45 -12.46 14.03
CA ASP A 193 -21.81 -12.40 13.51
C ASP A 193 -22.51 -13.74 13.79
N SER A 194 -23.44 -13.74 14.74
CA SER A 194 -24.21 -14.92 15.15
C SER A 194 -25.60 -15.01 14.49
N SER A 195 -25.89 -14.20 13.48
CA SER A 195 -27.21 -14.16 12.82
C SER A 195 -27.62 -15.47 12.13
N ARG A 196 -26.65 -16.33 11.81
CA ARG A 196 -26.86 -17.57 11.05
C ARG A 196 -27.14 -18.82 11.89
N GLY A 197 -27.16 -18.72 13.22
CA GLY A 197 -27.47 -19.85 14.11
C GLY A 197 -26.47 -21.03 14.03
N VAL A 198 -25.23 -20.76 13.63
CA VAL A 198 -24.14 -21.75 13.55
C VAL A 198 -23.24 -21.67 14.78
N SER A 199 -22.47 -22.72 15.04
CA SER A 199 -21.51 -22.77 16.14
C SER A 199 -20.52 -21.60 16.08
N THR A 200 -20.04 -21.16 17.26
CA THR A 200 -19.27 -19.92 17.40
C THR A 200 -18.03 -19.89 16.51
N GLU A 201 -17.40 -21.03 16.26
CA GLU A 201 -16.26 -21.14 15.37
C GLU A 201 -16.58 -20.54 13.98
N HIS A 202 -17.81 -20.65 13.46
CA HIS A 202 -18.20 -20.17 12.12
C HIS A 202 -18.71 -18.72 12.11
N THR A 203 -18.56 -17.98 13.21
CA THR A 203 -19.12 -16.62 13.35
C THR A 203 -18.08 -15.51 13.28
N GLY A 204 -16.78 -15.83 13.32
CA GLY A 204 -15.72 -14.82 13.38
C GLY A 204 -15.64 -14.01 12.08
N VAL A 205 -15.71 -12.68 12.17
CA VAL A 205 -15.68 -11.79 10.99
C VAL A 205 -14.58 -10.73 11.12
N LEU A 206 -14.19 -10.17 9.98
CA LEU A 206 -13.31 -9.01 9.85
C LEU A 206 -14.10 -7.84 9.23
N TYR A 207 -13.92 -6.63 9.74
CA TYR A 207 -14.61 -5.45 9.25
C TYR A 207 -13.73 -4.64 8.28
N GLY A 208 -14.11 -4.58 7.00
CA GLY A 208 -13.30 -3.99 5.93
C GLY A 208 -12.91 -2.53 6.20
N ALA A 209 -13.87 -1.71 6.67
CA ALA A 209 -13.65 -0.30 6.99
C ALA A 209 -12.62 -0.05 8.11
N LYS A 210 -12.21 -1.09 8.84
CA LYS A 210 -11.26 -1.01 9.96
C LYS A 210 -9.84 -1.44 9.58
N ILE A 211 -9.65 -2.03 8.40
CA ILE A 211 -8.38 -2.60 7.98
C ILE A 211 -7.28 -1.53 7.88
N ALA A 212 -7.55 -0.41 7.22
CA ALA A 212 -6.57 0.67 7.06
C ALA A 212 -6.10 1.24 8.41
N ASP A 213 -7.03 1.47 9.34
CA ASP A 213 -6.71 1.95 10.70
C ASP A 213 -5.92 0.91 11.49
N ALA A 214 -6.25 -0.37 11.36
CA ALA A 214 -5.53 -1.44 12.03
C ALA A 214 -4.10 -1.59 11.51
N ILE A 215 -3.91 -1.57 10.19
CA ILE A 215 -2.59 -1.60 9.53
C ILE A 215 -1.73 -0.42 10.01
N LYS A 216 -2.33 0.78 10.07
CA LYS A 216 -1.66 1.98 10.59
C LYS A 216 -1.28 1.82 12.07
N GLY A 217 -2.18 1.24 12.88
CA GLY A 217 -1.95 0.98 14.30
C GLY A 217 -0.78 0.02 14.56
N GLU A 218 -0.67 -1.03 13.74
CA GLU A 218 0.46 -1.97 13.76
C GLU A 218 1.75 -1.41 13.15
N LYS A 219 1.67 -0.22 12.53
CA LYS A 219 2.79 0.47 11.86
C LYS A 219 3.42 -0.36 10.74
N PHE A 220 2.60 -1.17 10.05
CA PHE A 220 3.07 -1.90 8.89
C PHE A 220 3.36 -0.93 7.74
N ARG A 221 4.39 -1.26 6.96
CA ARG A 221 4.65 -0.62 5.67
C ARG A 221 3.45 -0.85 4.76
N THR A 222 3.03 0.18 4.03
CA THR A 222 1.89 0.11 3.09
C THR A 222 2.29 0.22 1.63
N ASP A 223 3.44 0.80 1.29
CA ASP A 223 3.98 0.77 -0.06
C ASP A 223 4.52 -0.63 -0.38
N ALA A 224 4.16 -1.19 -1.54
CA ALA A 224 4.62 -2.51 -1.97
C ALA A 224 6.08 -2.47 -2.43
N ASN A 225 6.79 -3.58 -2.27
CA ASN A 225 8.10 -3.76 -2.87
C ASN A 225 7.93 -4.33 -4.28
N GLU A 226 7.84 -3.46 -5.28
CA GLU A 226 7.60 -3.86 -6.68
C GLU A 226 8.63 -4.85 -7.24
N SER A 227 9.87 -4.85 -6.72
CA SER A 227 10.91 -5.80 -7.17
C SER A 227 10.66 -7.24 -6.74
N LYS A 228 9.83 -7.46 -5.72
CA LYS A 228 9.44 -8.77 -5.21
C LYS A 228 8.01 -9.17 -5.59
N TYR A 229 7.31 -8.26 -6.26
CA TYR A 229 5.90 -8.38 -6.57
C TYR A 229 5.71 -9.24 -7.83
N THR A 230 4.98 -10.34 -7.70
CA THR A 230 4.59 -11.18 -8.84
C THR A 230 3.63 -10.41 -9.71
N LYS A 231 3.95 -10.28 -11.00
CA LYS A 231 3.12 -9.60 -11.98
C LYS A 231 2.44 -10.65 -12.86
N PHE A 232 1.12 -10.66 -12.83
CA PHE A 232 0.35 -11.44 -13.78
C PHE A 232 0.47 -10.81 -15.18
N ASN A 233 0.37 -11.65 -16.19
CA ASN A 233 0.29 -11.22 -17.58
C ASN A 233 -1.18 -11.27 -18.00
N PHE A 234 -1.78 -10.10 -18.17
CA PHE A 234 -3.16 -9.96 -18.65
C PHE A 234 -3.17 -9.70 -20.15
N ALA A 235 -4.24 -10.14 -20.81
CA ALA A 235 -4.49 -9.74 -22.20
C ALA A 235 -4.65 -8.21 -22.27
N LYS A 236 -4.17 -7.60 -23.35
CA LYS A 236 -4.29 -6.14 -23.54
C LYS A 236 -5.71 -5.70 -23.88
N GLU A 237 -6.48 -6.60 -24.47
CA GLU A 237 -7.84 -6.40 -24.92
C GLU A 237 -8.68 -7.55 -24.38
N GLU A 238 -9.94 -7.27 -24.03
CA GLU A 238 -10.90 -8.32 -23.70
C GLU A 238 -11.22 -9.09 -24.98
N THR A 239 -10.90 -10.39 -24.97
CA THR A 239 -11.29 -11.32 -26.03
C THR A 239 -12.04 -12.48 -25.39
N THR A 240 -13.07 -13.00 -26.06
CA THR A 240 -13.71 -14.21 -25.54
C THR A 240 -12.75 -15.38 -25.70
N VAL A 241 -12.81 -16.35 -24.78
CA VAL A 241 -11.95 -17.56 -24.85
C VAL A 241 -12.22 -18.34 -26.14
N SER A 242 -13.40 -18.21 -26.72
CA SER A 242 -13.76 -18.80 -28.02
C SER A 242 -13.09 -18.15 -29.23
N ASP A 243 -12.51 -16.95 -29.08
CA ASP A 243 -11.88 -16.21 -30.18
C ASP A 243 -10.38 -16.53 -30.36
N THR A 244 -9.79 -17.37 -29.50
CA THR A 244 -8.38 -17.83 -29.54
C THR A 244 -8.25 -19.29 -29.95
#